data_AF-A0A950GR62-F1
#
_entry.id   AF-A0A950GR62-F1
#
_cell.length_a   1.000
_cell.length_b   1.000
_cell.length_c   1.000
_cell.angle_alpha   90.00
_cell.angle_beta   90.00
_cell.angle_gamma   90.00
#
_symmetry.space_group_name_H-M   'P 1'
#
loop_
_entity.id
_entity.type
_entity.pdbx_description
1 polymer ?
#
loop_
_entity_poly.entity_id
_entity_poly.type
_entity_poly.pdbx_seq_one_letter_code
_entity_poly.pdbx_strand_id
1 'polypeptide(L)'
;YATDPRAIEDVAATAKRTCRELWLAVDAKIGGGPWALGERYSVVDPYLLVFWTWGRGPALGFDMAQDFPHWTAHALRLAGRPAVQRAFAREGLPLPAG
;
A
#
# COMPACT_ATOMS: atom_id res chain seq x y z
N TYR A 1 -17.36 -22.56 1.47
CA TYR A 1 -17.35 -21.68 0.29
C TYR A 1 -18.77 -21.14 0.11
N ALA A 2 -18.96 -19.83 0.17
CA ALA A 2 -20.28 -19.22 0.02
C ALA A 2 -20.64 -19.16 -1.48
N THR A 3 -21.76 -19.76 -1.88
CA THR A 3 -22.25 -19.75 -3.27
C THR A 3 -23.38 -18.75 -3.50
N ASP A 4 -23.82 -18.04 -2.46
CA ASP A 4 -24.79 -16.93 -2.55
C ASP A 4 -24.06 -15.62 -2.89
N PRO A 5 -24.42 -14.90 -3.97
CA PRO A 5 -23.85 -13.61 -4.32
C PRO A 5 -23.86 -12.57 -3.18
N ARG A 6 -24.91 -12.54 -2.35
CA ARG A 6 -24.98 -11.62 -1.21
C ARG A 6 -23.97 -11.97 -0.12
N ALA A 7 -23.77 -13.26 0.12
CA ALA A 7 -22.76 -13.72 1.06
C ALA A 7 -21.32 -13.44 0.57
N ILE A 8 -21.09 -13.45 -0.75
CA ILE A 8 -19.81 -13.06 -1.35
C ILE A 8 -19.55 -11.55 -1.15
N GLU A 9 -20.58 -10.72 -1.37
CA GLU A 9 -20.51 -9.27 -1.14
C GLU A 9 -20.25 -8.92 0.33
N ASP A 10 -20.96 -9.56 1.27
CA ASP A 10 -20.77 -9.34 2.71
C ASP A 10 -19.38 -9.76 3.20
N VAL A 11 -18.86 -10.88 2.69
CA VAL A 11 -17.49 -11.33 2.98
C VAL A 11 -16.47 -10.33 2.42
N ALA A 12 -16.65 -9.85 1.19
CA ALA A 12 -15.77 -8.86 0.59
C ALA A 12 -15.78 -7.53 1.36
N ALA A 13 -16.95 -7.05 1.76
CA ALA A 13 -17.10 -5.82 2.54
C ALA A 13 -16.43 -5.95 3.92
N THR A 14 -16.61 -7.09 4.59
CA THR A 14 -15.97 -7.38 5.88
C THR A 14 -14.45 -7.41 5.73
N ALA A 15 -13.93 -8.11 4.71
CA ALA A 15 -12.51 -8.20 4.42
C ALA A 15 -11.87 -6.82 4.17
N LYS A 16 -12.55 -5.93 3.43
CA LYS A 16 -12.08 -4.56 3.20
C LYS A 16 -11.96 -3.77 4.50
N ARG A 17 -12.96 -3.87 5.40
CA ARG A 17 -12.90 -3.18 6.71
C ARG A 17 -11.74 -3.67 7.56
N THR A 18 -11.58 -4.99 7.72
CA THR A 18 -10.49 -5.55 8.53
C THR A 18 -9.13 -5.27 7.90
N CYS A 19 -9.03 -5.24 6.56
CA CYS A 19 -7.82 -4.88 5.85
C CYS A 19 -7.41 -3.42 6.13
N ARG A 20 -8.39 -2.50 6.21
CA ARG A 20 -8.13 -1.09 6.52
C ARG A 20 -7.45 -0.91 7.88
N GLU A 21 -7.87 -1.66 8.90
CA GLU A 21 -7.24 -1.63 10.23
C GLU A 21 -5.77 -2.08 10.19
N LEU A 22 -5.46 -3.12 9.41
CA LEU A 22 -4.08 -3.56 9.19
C LEU A 22 -3.25 -2.51 8.46
N TRP A 23 -3.82 -1.83 7.45
CA TRP A 23 -3.15 -0.76 6.73
C TRP A 23 -2.85 0.45 7.65
N LEU A 24 -3.80 0.82 8.51
CA LEU A 24 -3.58 1.87 9.53
C LEU A 24 -2.44 1.50 10.47
N ALA A 25 -2.38 0.23 10.91
CA ALA A 25 -1.29 -0.23 11.77
C ALA A 25 0.07 -0.20 11.07
N VAL A 26 0.12 -0.46 9.75
CA VAL A 26 1.36 -0.34 8.96
C VAL A 26 1.77 1.12 8.80
N ASP A 27 0.84 2.01 8.44
CA ASP A 27 1.11 3.45 8.34
C ASP A 27 1.70 4.02 9.63
N ALA A 28 1.07 3.69 10.77
CA ALA A 28 1.55 4.11 12.08
C ALA A 28 2.94 3.54 12.42
N LYS A 29 3.26 2.31 11.99
CA LYS A 29 4.57 1.68 12.21
C LYS A 29 5.67 2.28 11.35
N ILE A 30 5.36 2.67 10.10
CA ILE A 30 6.30 3.42 9.26
C ILE A 30 6.57 4.77 9.91
N GLY A 31 5.51 5.44 10.36
CA GLY A 31 5.59 6.72 11.06
C GLY A 31 6.27 7.82 10.24
N GLY A 32 6.80 8.84 10.91
CA GLY A 32 7.46 9.97 10.25
C GLY A 32 8.88 9.70 9.73
N GLY A 33 9.40 8.48 9.89
CA GLY A 33 10.78 8.13 9.55
C GLY A 33 11.04 8.04 8.04
N PRO A 34 12.31 8.09 7.61
CA PRO A 34 12.64 8.03 6.18
C PRO A 34 12.41 6.63 5.59
N TRP A 35 12.58 5.57 6.37
CA TRP A 35 12.43 4.17 5.96
C TRP A 35 11.67 3.34 7.00
N ALA A 36 11.21 2.16 6.60
CA ALA A 36 10.32 1.31 7.39
C ALA A 36 10.92 0.87 8.74
N LEU A 37 12.25 0.76 8.82
CA LEU A 37 12.99 0.34 10.01
C LEU A 37 13.83 1.50 10.60
N GLY A 38 13.38 2.74 10.41
CA GLY A 38 14.06 3.96 10.88
C GLY A 38 14.95 4.59 9.81
N GLU A 39 16.22 4.83 10.14
CA GLU A 39 17.13 5.64 9.31
C GLU A 39 17.72 4.91 8.09
N ARG A 40 17.61 3.58 8.04
CA ARG A 40 18.26 2.77 6.99
C ARG A 40 17.26 2.06 6.11
N TYR A 41 17.47 2.19 4.80
CA TYR A 41 16.79 1.41 3.79
C TYR A 41 17.09 -0.09 3.95
N SER A 42 16.08 -0.92 3.74
CA SER A 42 16.10 -2.36 3.94
C SER A 42 15.25 -3.08 2.87
N VAL A 43 15.20 -4.40 2.94
CA VAL A 43 14.32 -5.22 2.09
C VAL A 43 12.83 -5.01 2.39
N VAL A 44 12.48 -4.48 3.57
CA VAL A 44 11.09 -4.23 3.97
C VAL A 44 10.48 -3.10 3.13
N ASP A 45 11.26 -2.09 2.77
CA ASP A 45 10.79 -0.91 2.04
C ASP A 45 10.15 -1.24 0.68
N PRO A 46 10.80 -1.99 -0.25
CA PRO A 46 10.15 -2.36 -1.50
C PRO A 46 8.97 -3.31 -1.30
N TYR A 47 8.96 -4.12 -0.24
CA TYR A 47 7.81 -4.99 0.07
C TYR A 47 6.59 -4.17 0.49
N LEU A 48 6.79 -3.12 1.28
CA LEU A 48 5.73 -2.17 1.64
C LEU A 48 5.18 -1.41 0.42
N LEU A 49 5.99 -1.13 -0.59
CA LEU A 49 5.52 -0.49 -1.82
C LEU A 49 4.54 -1.37 -2.61
N VAL A 50 4.68 -2.69 -2.54
CA VAL A 50 3.73 -3.64 -3.15
C VAL A 50 2.35 -3.49 -2.50
N PHE A 51 2.28 -3.53 -1.17
CA PHE A 51 1.02 -3.38 -0.45
C PHE A 51 0.41 -1.98 -0.59
N TRP A 52 1.25 -0.95 -0.64
CA TRP A 52 0.76 0.41 -0.93
C TRP A 52 0.07 0.46 -2.31
N THR A 53 0.67 -0.18 -3.32
CA THR A 53 0.12 -0.27 -4.68
C THR A 53 -1.18 -1.06 -4.72
N TRP A 54 -1.29 -2.15 -3.94
CA TRP A 54 -2.54 -2.91 -3.82
C TRP A 54 -3.63 -2.16 -3.07
N GLY A 55 -3.27 -1.33 -2.09
CA GLY A 55 -4.20 -0.49 -1.33
C GLY A 55 -5.02 0.46 -2.21
N ARG A 56 -4.37 1.15 -3.16
CA ARG A 56 -5.05 1.98 -4.18
C ARG A 56 -5.67 1.19 -5.33
N GLY A 57 -5.41 -0.11 -5.42
CA GLY A 57 -5.92 -0.97 -6.49
C GLY A 57 -7.43 -1.19 -6.38
N PRO A 58 -8.10 -1.66 -7.45
CA PRO A 58 -9.56 -1.76 -7.54
C PRO A 58 -10.19 -2.69 -6.49
N ALA A 59 -9.41 -3.64 -5.95
CA ALA A 59 -9.88 -4.54 -4.90
C ALA A 59 -10.14 -3.80 -3.57
N LEU A 60 -9.24 -2.90 -3.17
CA LEU A 60 -9.32 -2.18 -1.89
C LEU A 60 -9.87 -0.77 -2.07
N GLY A 61 -9.37 -0.05 -3.09
CA GLY A 61 -9.85 1.27 -3.47
C GLY A 61 -9.63 2.35 -2.40
N PHE A 62 -8.60 2.20 -1.58
CA PHE A 62 -8.29 3.19 -0.55
C PHE A 62 -7.70 4.46 -1.17
N ASP A 63 -8.03 5.60 -0.58
CA ASP A 63 -7.32 6.84 -0.84
C ASP A 63 -6.01 6.81 -0.04
N MET A 64 -4.96 6.28 -0.65
CA MET A 64 -3.71 6.04 0.08
C MET A 64 -3.09 7.33 0.62
N ALA A 65 -3.27 8.46 -0.08
CA ALA A 65 -2.69 9.73 0.33
C ALA A 65 -3.41 10.32 1.54
N GLN A 66 -4.76 10.28 1.55
CA GLN A 66 -5.56 10.77 2.66
C GLN A 66 -5.57 9.82 3.86
N ASP A 67 -5.71 8.52 3.62
CA ASP A 67 -5.91 7.52 4.66
C ASP A 67 -4.60 7.08 5.34
N PHE A 68 -3.47 7.10 4.61
CA PHE A 68 -2.17 6.57 5.05
C PHE A 68 -1.01 7.51 4.66
N PRO A 69 -0.93 8.70 5.28
CA PRO A 69 0.00 9.75 4.87
C PRO A 69 1.47 9.40 5.08
N HIS A 70 1.83 8.67 6.14
CA HIS A 70 3.21 8.26 6.39
C HIS A 70 3.70 7.25 5.36
N TRP A 71 2.85 6.27 5.06
CA TRP A 71 3.12 5.26 4.05
C TRP A 71 3.19 5.88 2.65
N THR A 72 2.34 6.86 2.36
CA THR A 72 2.40 7.59 1.09
C THR A 72 3.69 8.40 0.95
N ALA A 73 4.13 9.10 1.99
CA ALA A 73 5.42 9.79 1.97
C ALA A 73 6.60 8.82 1.74
N HIS A 74 6.55 7.63 2.36
CA HIS A 74 7.50 6.55 2.15
C HIS A 74 7.48 6.02 0.70
N ALA A 75 6.29 5.79 0.13
CA ALA A 75 6.11 5.34 -1.24
C ALA A 75 6.63 6.35 -2.27
N LEU A 76 6.40 7.65 -2.05
CA LEU A 76 6.93 8.72 -2.91
C LEU A 76 8.47 8.78 -2.85
N ARG A 77 9.06 8.59 -1.68
CA ARG A 77 10.52 8.49 -1.53
C ARG A 77 11.09 7.30 -2.30
N LEU A 78 10.43 6.14 -2.23
CA LEU A 78 10.79 4.97 -3.03
C LEU A 78 10.66 5.23 -4.54
N ALA A 79 9.59 5.91 -4.97
CA ALA A 79 9.35 6.24 -6.37
C ALA A 79 10.47 7.11 -6.99
N GLY A 80 11.18 7.89 -6.17
CA GLY A 80 12.35 8.65 -6.59
C GLY A 80 13.58 7.80 -6.91
N ARG A 81 13.61 6.51 -6.55
CA ARG A 81 14.78 5.64 -6.76
C ARG A 81 14.81 5.10 -8.20
N PRO A 82 15.96 5.17 -8.91
CA PRO A 82 16.05 4.68 -10.29
C PRO A 82 15.67 3.20 -10.46
N ALA A 83 15.97 2.35 -9.47
CA ALA A 83 15.60 0.93 -9.51
C ALA A 83 14.07 0.72 -9.45
N VAL A 84 13.36 1.53 -8.67
CA VAL A 84 11.90 1.48 -8.56
C VAL A 84 11.26 1.97 -9.85
N GLN A 85 11.74 3.08 -10.41
CA GLN A 85 11.26 3.60 -11.70
C GLN A 85 11.39 2.57 -12.83
N ARG A 86 12.54 1.90 -12.94
CA ARG A 86 12.75 0.82 -13.92
C ARG A 86 11.79 -0.35 -13.71
N ALA A 87 11.56 -0.76 -12.46
CA ALA A 87 10.65 -1.85 -12.16
C ALA A 87 9.21 -1.49 -12.55
N PHE A 88 8.72 -0.32 -12.16
CA PHE A 88 7.36 0.14 -12.50
C PHE A 88 7.17 0.29 -14.01
N ALA A 89 8.16 0.86 -14.72
CA ALA A 89 8.12 0.96 -16.17
C ALA A 89 8.07 -0.41 -16.85
N ARG A 90 8.87 -1.38 -16.39
CA ARG A 90 8.88 -2.75 -16.90
C ARG A 90 7.55 -3.47 -16.69
N GLU A 91 6.89 -3.24 -15.56
CA GLU A 91 5.59 -3.85 -15.24
C GLU A 91 4.38 -3.06 -15.81
N GLY A 92 4.61 -1.93 -16.47
CA GLY A 92 3.53 -1.08 -16.99
C GLY A 92 2.68 -0.42 -15.91
N LEU A 93 3.24 -0.20 -14.72
CA LEU A 93 2.54 0.35 -13.56
C LEU A 93 2.78 1.85 -13.40
N PRO A 94 1.76 2.64 -13.01
CA PRO A 94 1.97 4.05 -12.68
C PRO A 94 2.76 4.17 -11.38
N LEU A 95 3.71 5.10 -11.31
CA LEU A 95 4.42 5.38 -10.07
C LEU A 95 3.47 5.88 -8.97
N PRO A 96 3.86 5.78 -7.68
CA PRO A 96 3.23 6.54 -6.63
C PRO A 96 3.19 8.03 -6.98
N ALA A 97 2.02 8.64 -6.82
CA ALA A 97 1.77 10.06 -6.98
C ALA A 97 0.95 10.53 -5.76
N GLY A 98 1.13 11.80 -5.39
CA GLY A 98 0.39 12.43 -4.29
C GLY A 98 -1.00 12.88 -4.69
#